data_AF-A0A1F6WJB7-F1
#
_entry.id   AF-A0A1F6WJB7-F1
#
_cell.length_a   1.000
_cell.length_b   1.000
_cell.length_c   1.000
_cell.angle_alpha   90.00
_cell.angle_beta   90.00
_cell.angle_gamma   90.00
#
_symmetry.space_group_name_H-M   'P 1'
#
loop_
_entity.id
_entity.type
_entity.pdbx_description
1 polymer ?
#
loop_
_entity_poly.entity_id
_entity_poly.type
_entity_poly.pdbx_seq_one_letter_code
_entity_poly.pdbx_strand_id
1 'polypeptide(L)'
;MNNKNLVMIVVLVVVLGGAYWYGSAQYKKGVAAGKVAAQADIEAQQKEMAAKAGDDAAKAANPFKVANPLEGVSSNPFEEAKNTLNPFQ
;
A
#
# COMPACT_ATOMS: atom_id res chain seq x y z
N MET A 1 33.94 16.93 -48.80
CA MET A 1 33.72 16.18 -47.54
C MET A 1 34.48 14.87 -47.66
N ASN A 2 35.39 14.53 -46.74
CA ASN A 2 36.24 13.35 -46.90
C ASN A 2 35.47 12.08 -46.52
N ASN A 3 35.79 10.94 -47.16
CA ASN A 3 35.15 9.65 -46.89
C ASN A 3 35.18 9.29 -45.40
N LYS A 4 36.27 9.61 -44.70
CA LYS A 4 36.39 9.44 -43.25
C LYS A 4 35.34 10.23 -42.47
N ASN A 5 35.04 11.45 -42.87
CA ASN A 5 34.01 12.28 -42.22
C ASN A 5 32.61 11.75 -42.53
N LEU A 6 32.39 11.24 -43.74
CA LEU A 6 31.11 10.66 -44.15
C LEU A 6 30.82 9.36 -43.38
N VAL A 7 31.82 8.48 -43.21
CA VAL A 7 31.69 7.26 -42.39
C VAL A 7 31.39 7.62 -40.92
N MET A 8 32.07 8.62 -40.37
CA MET A 8 31.84 9.06 -38.99
C MET A 8 30.40 9.56 -38.77
N ILE A 9 29.87 10.34 -39.71
CA ILE A 9 28.48 10.82 -39.65
C ILE A 9 27.49 9.66 -39.76
N VAL A 10 27.73 8.70 -40.64
CA VAL A 10 26.87 7.52 -40.79
C VAL A 10 26.83 6.70 -39.50
N VAL A 11 27.99 6.45 -38.88
CA VAL A 11 28.07 5.74 -37.59
C VAL A 11 27.31 6.49 -36.51
N LEU A 12 27.48 7.82 -36.43
CA LEU A 12 26.77 8.65 -35.46
C LEU A 12 25.25 8.54 -35.61
N VAL A 13 24.74 8.58 -36.84
CA VAL A 13 23.30 8.47 -37.13
C VAL A 13 22.77 7.08 -36.76
N VAL A 14 23.53 6.01 -37.04
CA VAL A 14 23.14 4.64 -36.68
C VAL A 14 23.07 4.46 -35.16
N VAL A 15 24.07 4.97 -34.43
CA VAL A 15 24.09 4.89 -32.96
C VAL A 15 22.92 5.67 -32.35
N LEU A 16 22.68 6.91 -32.81
CA LEU A 16 21.59 7.73 -32.32
C LEU A 16 20.21 7.12 -32.66
N GLY A 17 20.04 6.60 -33.88
CA GLY A 17 18.82 5.92 -34.30
C GLY A 17 18.55 4.65 -33.50
N GLY A 18 19.57 3.83 -33.27
CA GLY A 18 19.47 2.61 -32.46
C GLY A 18 19.13 2.92 -31.00
N ALA A 19 19.79 3.92 -30.40
CA ALA A 19 19.52 4.35 -29.03
C ALA A 19 18.09 4.90 -28.86
N TYR A 20 17.62 5.71 -29.81
CA TYR A 20 16.27 6.25 -29.80
C TYR A 20 15.22 5.14 -29.90
N TRP A 21 15.40 4.20 -30.82
CA TRP A 21 14.48 3.08 -31.01
C TRP A 21 14.39 2.21 -29.74
N TYR A 22 15.54 1.81 -29.20
CA TYR A 22 15.61 0.99 -27.98
C TYR A 22 15.01 1.72 -26.76
N GLY A 23 15.36 3.00 -26.56
CA GLY A 23 14.84 3.82 -25.47
C GLY A 23 13.32 4.01 -25.54
N SER A 24 12.78 4.22 -26.75
CA SER A 24 11.33 4.38 -26.96
C SER A 24 10.54 3.11 -26.63
N ALA A 25 11.08 1.94 -26.95
CA ALA A 25 10.45 0.66 -26.65
C ALA A 25 10.42 0.39 -25.14
N GLN A 26 11.52 0.70 -24.45
CA GLN A 26 11.61 0.53 -23.00
C GLN A 26 10.72 1.53 -22.25
N TYR A 27 10.62 2.77 -22.73
CA TYR A 27 9.73 3.77 -22.17
C TYR A 27 8.26 3.32 -22.22
N LYS A 28 7.80 2.81 -23.36
CA LYS A 28 6.41 2.30 -23.51
C LYS A 28 6.12 1.15 -22.56
N LYS A 29 7.06 0.22 -22.38
CA LYS A 29 6.94 -0.88 -21.43
C LYS A 29 6.87 -0.38 -19.98
N GLY A 30 7.73 0.57 -19.62
CA GLY A 30 7.73 1.16 -18.28
C GLY A 30 6.43 1.89 -17.94
N VAL A 31 5.90 2.69 -18.88
CA VAL A 31 4.63 3.39 -18.70
C VAL A 31 3.46 2.42 -18.59
N ALA A 32 3.42 1.38 -19.41
CA ALA A 32 2.37 0.35 -19.33
C ALA A 32 2.42 -0.40 -17.99
N ALA A 33 3.61 -0.82 -17.55
CA ALA A 33 3.80 -1.48 -16.26
C ALA A 33 3.40 -0.57 -15.08
N GLY A 34 3.78 0.70 -15.11
CA GLY A 34 3.41 1.66 -14.08
C GLY A 34 1.90 1.92 -13.99
N LYS A 35 1.20 1.96 -15.12
CA LYS A 35 -0.26 2.10 -15.15
C LYS A 35 -0.98 0.89 -14.55
N VAL A 36 -0.51 -0.32 -14.87
CA VAL A 36 -1.09 -1.56 -14.32
C VAL A 36 -0.88 -1.64 -12.82
N ALA A 37 0.32 -1.31 -12.33
CA ALA A 37 0.61 -1.29 -10.90
C ALA A 37 -0.27 -0.26 -10.16
N ALA A 38 -0.40 0.95 -10.71
CA ALA A 38 -1.25 1.98 -10.11
C ALA A 38 -2.74 1.59 -10.06
N GLN A 39 -3.25 0.90 -11.09
CA GLN A 39 -4.63 0.39 -11.07
C GLN A 39 -4.83 -0.68 -10.02
N ALA A 40 -3.88 -1.62 -9.90
CA ALA A 40 -3.95 -2.68 -8.89
C ALA A 40 -3.93 -2.13 -7.45
N ASP A 41 -3.10 -1.11 -7.18
CA ASP A 41 -3.06 -0.47 -5.86
C ASP A 41 -4.37 0.24 -5.51
N ILE A 42 -4.97 0.95 -6.48
CA ILE A 42 -6.27 1.62 -6.28
C ILE A 42 -7.37 0.59 -6.01
N GLU A 43 -7.42 -0.50 -6.77
CA GLU A 43 -8.40 -1.56 -6.56
C GLU A 43 -8.23 -2.23 -5.19
N ALA A 44 -6.99 -2.48 -4.75
CA ALA A 44 -6.70 -3.04 -3.45
C ALA A 44 -7.20 -2.12 -2.32
N GLN A 45 -6.91 -0.82 -2.42
CA GLN A 45 -7.39 0.18 -1.45
C GLN A 45 -8.92 0.27 -1.43
N GLN A 46 -9.57 0.26 -2.60
CA GLN A 46 -11.02 0.29 -2.69
C GLN A 46 -11.65 -0.95 -2.05
N LYS A 47 -11.07 -2.14 -2.25
CA LYS A 47 -11.55 -3.38 -1.66
C LYS A 47 -11.41 -3.38 -0.13
N GLU A 48 -10.30 -2.86 0.40
CA GLU A 48 -10.10 -2.74 1.85
C GLU A 48 -11.09 -1.75 2.47
N MET A 49 -11.28 -0.58 1.85
CA MET A 49 -12.27 0.40 2.29
C MET A 49 -13.70 -0.16 2.24
N ALA A 50 -14.06 -0.88 1.17
CA ALA A 50 -15.37 -1.50 1.02
C ALA A 50 -15.60 -2.59 2.08
N ALA A 51 -14.60 -3.43 2.37
CA ALA A 51 -14.68 -4.44 3.41
C ALA A 51 -14.88 -3.80 4.79
N LYS A 52 -14.11 -2.74 5.10
CA LYS A 52 -14.24 -2.01 6.37
C LYS A 52 -15.60 -1.34 6.52
N ALA A 53 -16.10 -0.69 5.46
CA ALA A 53 -17.43 -0.09 5.46
C ALA A 53 -18.53 -1.15 5.65
N GLY A 54 -18.38 -2.33 5.03
CA GLY A 54 -19.27 -3.46 5.22
C GLY A 54 -19.26 -3.99 6.65
N ASP A 55 -18.09 -4.17 7.25
CA ASP A 55 -17.92 -4.61 8.64
C ASP A 55 -18.50 -3.61 9.64
N ASP A 56 -18.29 -2.31 9.42
CA ASP A 56 -18.82 -1.26 10.29
C ASP A 56 -20.35 -1.17 10.17
N ALA A 57 -20.89 -1.30 8.95
CA ALA A 57 -22.34 -1.40 8.74
C ALA A 57 -22.93 -2.64 9.40
N ALA A 58 -22.26 -3.80 9.28
CA ALA A 58 -22.67 -5.04 9.93
C ALA A 58 -22.63 -4.92 11.46
N LYS A 59 -21.59 -4.30 12.03
CA LYS A 59 -21.49 -4.02 13.48
C LYS A 59 -22.50 -2.98 13.97
N ALA A 60 -22.92 -2.04 13.12
CA ALA A 60 -23.93 -1.04 13.45
C ALA A 60 -25.35 -1.63 13.39
N ALA A 61 -25.61 -2.49 12.40
CA ALA A 61 -26.90 -3.14 12.22
C ALA A 61 -27.09 -4.37 13.13
N ASN A 62 -26.04 -4.88 13.79
CA ASN A 62 -26.11 -6.08 14.62
C ASN A 62 -26.99 -5.85 15.88
N PRO A 63 -28.19 -6.45 15.97
CA PRO A 63 -29.07 -6.31 17.12
C PRO A 63 -28.62 -7.14 18.34
N PHE A 64 -27.59 -7.98 18.18
CA PHE A 64 -26.97 -8.79 19.24
C PHE A 64 -25.67 -8.17 19.76
N LYS A 65 -25.50 -6.85 19.64
CA LYS A 65 -24.37 -6.14 20.23
C LYS A 65 -24.49 -6.16 21.76
N VAL A 66 -24.04 -7.26 22.36
CA VAL A 66 -23.92 -7.42 23.81
C VAL A 66 -22.65 -6.68 24.21
N ALA A 67 -22.77 -5.60 24.98
CA ALA A 67 -21.62 -4.97 25.63
C ALA A 67 -20.87 -6.04 26.42
N ASN A 68 -19.54 -6.08 26.33
CA ASN A 68 -18.78 -7.13 27.00
C ASN A 68 -19.04 -7.03 28.52
N PRO A 69 -19.68 -8.04 29.15
CA PRO A 69 -20.08 -7.94 30.56
C PRO A 69 -18.88 -7.84 31.52
N LEU A 70 -17.66 -8.07 31.02
CA LEU A 70 -16.40 -7.95 31.76
C LEU A 70 -15.65 -6.65 31.46
N GLU A 71 -16.16 -5.77 30.60
CA GLU A 71 -15.47 -4.54 30.14
C GLU A 71 -15.26 -3.51 31.27
N GLY A 72 -16.01 -3.63 32.37
CA GLY A 72 -15.87 -2.83 33.59
C GLY A 72 -15.50 -3.63 34.83
N VAL A 73 -15.22 -4.93 34.71
CA VAL A 73 -14.85 -5.76 35.86
C VAL A 73 -13.34 -5.69 36.04
N SER A 74 -12.89 -5.16 37.19
CA SER A 74 -11.49 -5.14 37.56
C SER A 74 -10.88 -6.53 37.38
N SER A 75 -9.75 -6.60 36.68
CA SER A 75 -9.07 -7.87 36.36
C SER A 75 -8.63 -8.64 37.62
N ASN A 76 -8.52 -7.95 38.75
CA ASN A 76 -8.18 -8.55 40.04
C ASN A 76 -9.03 -7.93 41.17
N PRO A 77 -10.04 -8.65 41.70
CA PRO A 77 -10.90 -8.16 42.78
C PRO A 77 -10.15 -8.02 44.13
N PHE A 78 -8.91 -8.49 44.23
CA PHE A 78 -8.08 -8.39 45.43
C PHE A 78 -7.17 -7.16 45.47
N GLU A 79 -7.04 -6.39 44.38
CA GLU A 79 -6.22 -5.16 44.39
C GLU A 79 -6.80 -4.10 45.34
N GLU A 80 -8.12 -3.97 45.36
CA GLU A 80 -8.82 -3.03 46.24
C GLU A 80 -8.72 -3.44 47.72
N ALA A 81 -8.74 -4.76 47.96
CA ALA A 81 -8.54 -5.34 49.29
C ALA A 81 -7.09 -5.19 49.78
N LYS A 82 -6.09 -5.26 48.91
CA LYS A 82 -4.67 -5.14 49.26
C LYS A 82 -4.30 -3.76 49.79
N ASN A 83 -4.87 -2.69 49.26
CA ASN A 83 -4.67 -1.33 49.79
C ASN A 83 -5.44 -1.08 51.10
N THR A 84 -6.57 -1.76 51.30
CA THR A 84 -7.41 -1.57 52.48
C THR A 84 -6.94 -2.42 53.67
N LEU A 85 -6.37 -3.60 53.41
CA LEU A 85 -5.97 -4.60 54.43
C LEU A 85 -4.46 -4.70 54.66
N ASN A 86 -3.65 -3.77 54.14
CA ASN A 86 -2.23 -3.73 54.44
C ASN A 86 -1.95 -2.79 55.62
N PRO A 87 -1.83 -3.29 56.87
CA PRO A 87 -1.53 -2.46 58.04
C PRO A 87 -0.06 -1.99 58.10
N PHE A 88 0.74 -2.27 57.06
CA PHE A 88 2.16 -1.92 56.97
C PHE A 88 2.49 -0.96 55.81
N GLN A 89 1.47 -0.37 55.17
CA GLN A 89 1.65 0.82 54.31
C GLN A 89 1.65 2.10 55.13
#